data_AF-A0A143XYC3-F1
#
_entry.id   AF-A0A143XYC3-F1
#
_cell.length_a   1.000
_cell.length_b   1.000
_cell.length_c   1.000
_cell.angle_alpha   90.00
_cell.angle_beta   90.00
_cell.angle_gamma   90.00
#
_symmetry.space_group_name_H-M   'P 1'
#
loop_
_entity.id
_entity.type
_entity.pdbx_description
1 polymer ?
#
loop_
_entity_poly.entity_id
_entity_poly.type
_entity_poly.pdbx_seq_one_letter_code
_entity_poly.pdbx_strand_id
1 'polypeptide(L)' 'MTKLKIISKLWSCIYDLKMFINNTGTKTMEEIDADLKEIESYCCDYTDMDDMEI' A
#
# COMPACT_ATOMS: atom_id res chain seq x y z
N MET A 1 -10.06 7.60 -0.62
CA MET A 1 -9.11 7.54 0.52
C MET A 1 -8.41 8.90 0.65
N THR A 2 -7.91 9.35 1.80
CA THR A 2 -7.08 10.59 1.84
C THR A 2 -5.63 10.25 1.48
N LYS A 3 -4.86 11.20 0.93
CA LYS A 3 -3.42 11.03 0.62
C LYS A 3 -2.64 10.41 1.79
N LEU A 4 -2.81 10.95 3.01
CA LEU A 4 -2.16 10.43 4.22
C LEU A 4 -2.55 8.98 4.55
N LYS A 5 -3.81 8.59 4.32
CA LYS A 5 -4.26 7.21 4.54
C LYS A 5 -3.70 6.24 3.50
N ILE A 6 -3.56 6.68 2.24
CA ILE A 6 -2.91 5.89 1.18
C ILE A 6 -1.44 5.64 1.55
N ILE A 7 -0.71 6.69 1.93
CA ILE A 7 0.69 6.59 2.38
C ILE A 7 0.82 5.65 3.58
N SER A 8 -0.06 5.79 4.58
CA SER A 8 -0.04 4.90 5.75
C SER A 8 -0.33 3.44 5.39
N LYS A 9 -1.26 3.17 4.47
CA LYS A 9 -1.54 1.81 3.97
C LYS A 9 -0.37 1.23 3.19
N LEU A 10 0.30 2.02 2.35
CA LEU A 10 1.53 1.62 1.65
C LEU A 10 2.61 1.18 2.63
N TRP A 11 2.88 1.98 3.67
CA TRP A 11 3.82 1.61 4.71
C TRP A 11 3.42 0.34 5.46
N SER A 12 2.12 0.13 5.71
CA SER A 12 1.64 -1.12 6.31
C SER A 12 1.96 -2.33 5.42
N CYS A 13 1.69 -2.26 4.11
CA CYS A 13 2.00 -3.35 3.17
C CYS A 13 3.50 -3.64 3.11
N ILE A 14 4.36 -2.61 3.17
CA ILE A 14 5.82 -2.79 3.25
C ILE A 14 6.21 -3.55 4.52
N TYR A 15 5.60 -3.23 5.66
CA TYR A 15 5.85 -3.96 6.90
C TYR A 15 5.33 -5.40 6.84
N ASP A 16 4.15 -5.61 6.27
CA ASP A 16 3.57 -6.94 6.09
C ASP A 16 4.48 -7.81 5.20
N LEU A 17 5.02 -7.27 4.10
CA LEU A 17 6.03 -7.95 3.27
C LEU A 17 7.30 -8.29 4.04
N LYS A 18 7.83 -7.37 4.86
CA LYS A 18 9.00 -7.64 5.71
C LYS A 18 8.70 -8.76 6.72
N MET A 19 7.51 -8.77 7.31
CA MET A 19 7.11 -9.80 8.27
C MET A 19 6.88 -11.15 7.59
N PHE A 20 6.31 -11.16 6.38
CA PHE A 20 6.16 -12.35 5.56
C PHE A 20 7.51 -12.99 5.21
N ILE A 21 8.48 -12.20 4.70
CA ILE A 21 9.83 -12.68 4.37
C ILE A 21 10.55 -13.26 5.59
N ASN A 22 10.35 -12.67 6.76
CA ASN A 22 10.96 -13.13 8.00
C ASN A 22 10.20 -14.30 8.67
N ASN A 23 9.10 -14.78 8.09
CA ASN A 23 8.19 -15.78 8.67
C ASN A 23 7.67 -15.38 10.07
N THR A 24 7.56 -14.08 10.34
CA THR A 24 7.06 -13.52 11.61
C THR A 24 5.67 -12.89 11.46
N GLY A 25 5.18 -12.76 10.23
CA GLY A 25 3.86 -12.22 9.90
C GLY A 25 2.77 -13.28 9.90
N THR A 26 1.51 -12.83 10.04
CA THR A 26 0.33 -13.69 9.98
C THR A 26 -0.39 -13.64 8.63
N LYS A 27 -0.10 -12.62 7.81
CA LYS A 27 -0.68 -12.48 6.47
C LYS A 27 0.03 -13.37 5.47
N THR A 28 -0.75 -13.96 4.58
CA THR A 28 -0.30 -14.65 3.37
C THR A 28 0.11 -13.67 2.27
N MET A 29 0.81 -14.15 1.25
CA MET A 29 1.14 -13.30 0.10
C MET A 29 -0.12 -12.85 -0.63
N GLU A 30 -1.13 -13.71 -0.73
CA GLU A 30 -2.41 -13.40 -1.38
C GLU A 30 -3.16 -12.25 -0.68
N GLU A 31 -3.12 -12.19 0.65
CA GLU A 31 -3.71 -11.09 1.42
C GLU A 31 -2.95 -9.78 1.21
N ILE A 32 -1.61 -9.84 1.17
CA ILE A 32 -0.77 -8.66 0.91
C ILE A 32 -1.00 -8.13 -0.50
N ASP A 33 -1.11 -9.02 -1.50
CA ASP A 33 -1.41 -8.65 -2.88
C ASP A 33 -2.82 -8.04 -3.02
N ALA A 34 -3.79 -8.54 -2.25
CA ALA A 34 -5.14 -7.96 -2.21
C ALA A 34 -5.12 -6.53 -1.65
N ASP A 35 -4.38 -6.30 -0.56
CA ASP A 35 -4.18 -4.96 0.02
C ASP A 35 -3.48 -4.01 -0.96
N LEU A 36 -2.44 -4.50 -1.66
CA LEU A 36 -1.72 -3.73 -2.68
C LEU A 36 -2.62 -3.34 -3.86
N LYS A 37 -3.49 -4.25 -4.33
CA LYS A 37 -4.48 -3.94 -5.38
C LYS A 37 -5.51 -2.91 -4.92
N GLU A 38 -5.96 -2.98 -3.66
CA GLU A 38 -6.85 -1.96 -3.11
C GLU A 38 -6.16 -0.59 -3.11
N ILE A 39 -4.89 -0.54 -2.72
CA ILE A 39 -4.09 0.69 -2.72
C ILE A 39 -3.90 1.22 -4.15
N GLU A 40 -3.56 0.36 -5.11
CA GLU A 40 -3.40 0.72 -6.52
C GLU A 40 -4.66 1.41 -7.06
N SER A 41 -5.84 0.89 -6.72
CA SER A 41 -7.12 1.51 -7.10
C SER A 41 -7.27 2.93 -6.57
N TYR A 42 -6.72 3.27 -5.40
CA TYR A 42 -6.75 4.65 -4.89
C TYR A 42 -5.64 5.51 -5.46
N CYS A 43 -4.51 4.92 -5.86
CA CYS A 43 -3.40 5.64 -6.48
C CYS A 43 -3.74 6.09 -7.91
N CYS A 44 -4.64 5.38 -8.61
CA CYS A 44 -5.07 5.72 -9.97
C CYS A 44 -5.57 7.17 -10.09
N ASP A 45 -6.30 7.65 -9.07
CA ASP A 45 -6.81 9.04 -9.00
C ASP A 45 -5.70 10.12 -9.00
N TYR A 46 -4.46 9.74 -8.72
CA TYR A 46 -3.30 10.63 -8.66
C TYR A 46 -2.35 10.47 -9.85
N THR A 47 -2.63 9.55 -10.78
CA THR A 47 -1.69 9.20 -11.88
C THR A 47 -1.49 10.35 -12.87
N ASP A 48 -2.53 11.16 -13.09
CA ASP A 48 -2.51 12.32 -13.99
C ASP A 48 -2.37 13.65 -13.23
N MET A 49 -2.15 13.60 -11.91
CA MET A 49 -1.90 14.79 -11.12
C MET A 49 -0.40 15.12 -11.20
N ASP A 50 -0.05 16.27 -11.78
CA ASP A 50 1.31 16.80 -11.67
C ASP A 50 1.70 16.89 -10.19
N ASP A 51 2.97 16.60 -9.86
CA ASP A 51 3.58 16.77 -8.54
C ASP A 51 3.68 18.25 -8.12
N MET A 52 2.64 19.05 -8.39
CA MET A 52 2.46 20.36 -7.77
C MET A 52 2.05 20.16 -6.30
N GLU A 53 3.02 19.73 -5.50
CA GLU A 53 3.04 20.02 -4.08
C GLU A 53 3.68 21.40 -3.87
N ILE A 54 2.96 22.24 -3.12
CA ILE A 54 3.26 23.63 -2.74
C ILE A 54 4.57 23.72 -1.96
#